data_AF-A0A7C7ZPF2-F1
#
_entry.id   AF-A0A7C7ZPF2-F1
#
_cell.length_a   1.000
_cell.length_b   1.000
_cell.length_c   1.000
_cell.angle_alpha   90.00
_cell.angle_beta   90.00
_cell.angle_gamma   90.00
#
_symmetry.space_group_name_H-M   'P 1'
#
loop_
_entity.id
_entity.type
_entity.pdbx_description
1 polymer ?
#
loop_
_entity_poly.entity_id
_entity_poly.type
_entity_poly.pdbx_seq_one_letter_code
_entity_poly.pdbx_strand_id
1 'polypeptide(L)'
;MPEVTVKLFASLAKVAPENIGGEIKTYPLDPGDTIPDIINKAKLGHKNLHLVILNGTYVDKDKRASTTLSDGDVLALWPPVVGG
;
A
#
# COMPACT_ATOMS: atom_id res chain seq x y z
N MET A 1 -18.57 -2.09 5.97
CA MET A 1 -17.44 -2.54 6.81
C MET A 1 -16.28 -1.63 6.44
N PRO A 2 -15.50 -1.13 7.40
CA PRO A 2 -14.45 -0.19 7.09
C PRO A 2 -13.42 -0.83 6.14
N GLU A 3 -12.95 -0.07 5.16
CA GLU A 3 -12.04 -0.56 4.12
C GLU A 3 -10.99 0.48 3.75
N VAL A 4 -9.88 -0.01 3.19
CA VAL A 4 -8.78 0.82 2.68
C VAL A 4 -8.51 0.44 1.23
N THR A 5 -8.27 1.44 0.40
CA THR A 5 -7.89 1.24 -1.00
C THR A 5 -6.37 1.20 -1.13
N VAL A 6 -5.83 0.06 -1.55
CA VAL A 6 -4.39 -0.11 -1.81
C VAL A 6 -4.12 -0.01 -3.31
N LYS A 7 -3.19 0.87 -3.69
CA LYS A 7 -2.71 1.05 -5.07
C LYS A 7 -1.27 0.58 -5.17
N LEU A 8 -1.03 -0.45 -5.99
CA LEU A 8 0.29 -1.02 -6.25
C LEU A 8 0.79 -0.53 -7.60
N PHE A 9 2.04 -0.11 -7.67
CA PHE A 9 2.64 0.40 -8.90
C PHE A 9 3.87 -0.41 -9.33
N ALA A 10 4.26 -0.26 -10.61
CA ALA A 10 5.42 -0.90 -11.21
C ALA A 10 5.46 -2.42 -10.95
N SER A 11 6.59 -2.95 -10.46
CA SER A 11 6.77 -4.39 -10.21
C SER A 11 5.98 -4.95 -9.02
N LEU A 12 5.24 -4.12 -8.28
CA LEU A 12 4.29 -4.58 -7.27
C LEU A 12 2.95 -5.00 -7.86
N ALA A 13 2.53 -4.38 -8.97
CA ALA A 13 1.30 -4.75 -9.66
C ALA A 13 1.49 -6.06 -10.41
N LYS A 14 0.47 -6.93 -10.41
CA LYS A 14 0.48 -8.12 -11.25
C LYS A 14 0.51 -7.73 -12.73
N VAL A 15 1.40 -8.39 -13.49
CA VAL A 15 1.49 -8.23 -14.94
C VAL A 15 0.21 -8.77 -15.58
N ALA A 16 -0.69 -7.87 -15.94
CA ALA A 16 -1.92 -8.17 -16.65
C ALA A 16 -2.30 -6.95 -17.52
N PRO A 17 -2.93 -7.13 -18.70
CA PRO A 17 -3.33 -6.03 -19.59
C PRO A 17 -4.22 -4.99 -18.90
N GLU A 18 -5.05 -5.42 -17.94
CA GLU A 18 -5.92 -4.55 -17.15
C GLU A 18 -5.17 -3.69 -16.12
N ASN A 19 -3.91 -4.04 -15.79
CA ASN A 19 -3.09 -3.37 -14.79
C ASN A 19 -1.99 -2.49 -15.40
N ILE A 20 -2.15 -2.08 -16.67
CA ILE A 20 -1.25 -1.13 -17.34
C ILE A 20 -1.39 0.24 -16.65
N GLY A 21 -0.60 0.46 -15.59
CA GLY A 21 -0.66 1.64 -14.73
C GLY A 21 -0.62 1.32 -13.23
N GLY A 22 -0.79 0.06 -12.84
CA GLY A 22 -0.83 -0.39 -11.45
C GLY A 22 -2.01 -1.32 -11.16
N GLU A 23 -2.08 -1.81 -9.94
CA GLU A 23 -3.16 -2.67 -9.44
C GLU A 23 -3.85 -1.96 -8.27
N ILE A 24 -5.18 -1.82 -8.33
CA ILE A 24 -5.97 -1.19 -7.27
C ILE A 24 -6.87 -2.24 -6.64
N LYS A 25 -6.81 -2.37 -5.31
CA LYS A 25 -7.62 -3.32 -4.55
C LYS A 25 -8.08 -2.72 -3.24
N THR A 26 -9.28 -3.05 -2.81
CA THR A 26 -9.75 -2.74 -1.46
C THR A 26 -9.50 -3.91 -0.52
N TYR A 27 -9.18 -3.59 0.73
CA TYR A 27 -8.98 -4.55 1.80
C TYR A 27 -9.84 -4.16 3.01
N PRO A 28 -10.40 -5.15 3.73
CA PRO A 28 -11.13 -4.88 4.96
C PRO A 28 -10.16 -4.36 6.03
N LEU A 29 -10.59 -3.30 6.69
CA LEU A 29 -9.86 -2.62 7.75
C LEU A 29 -10.44 -3.03 9.11
N ASP A 30 -9.58 -3.41 10.04
CA ASP A 30 -9.96 -3.65 11.43
C ASP A 30 -9.63 -2.41 12.30
N PRO A 31 -10.35 -2.18 13.41
CA PRO A 31 -10.07 -1.06 14.30
C PRO A 31 -8.62 -1.10 14.82
N GLY A 32 -7.85 -0.05 14.52
CA GLY A 32 -6.45 0.06 14.93
C GLY A 32 -5.44 -0.48 13.93
N ASP A 33 -5.88 -1.00 12.78
CA ASP A 33 -4.98 -1.44 11.72
C ASP A 33 -4.02 -0.34 11.29
N THR A 34 -2.77 -0.74 11.10
CA THR A 34 -1.70 0.12 10.63
C THR A 34 -1.28 -0.22 9.21
N ILE A 35 -0.38 0.59 8.64
CA ILE A 35 0.17 0.34 7.30
C ILE A 35 0.78 -1.08 7.17
N PRO A 36 1.64 -1.55 8.09
CA PRO A 36 2.13 -2.93 8.10
C PRO A 36 1.04 -4.01 8.09
N ASP A 37 -0.06 -3.80 8.82
CA ASP A 37 -1.15 -4.79 8.91
C ASP A 37 -1.82 -4.98 7.55
N ILE A 38 -2.08 -3.86 6.85
CA ILE A 38 -2.62 -3.91 5.49
C ILE A 38 -1.65 -4.52 4.48
N ILE A 39 -0.35 -4.22 4.59
CA ILE A 39 0.69 -4.84 3.76
C ILE A 39 0.70 -6.37 3.95
N ASN A 40 0.58 -6.83 5.20
CA ASN A 40 0.49 -8.25 5.55
C ASN A 40 -0.79 -8.89 4.98
N LYS A 41 -1.95 -8.24 5.14
CA LYS A 41 -3.24 -8.69 4.57
C LYS A 41 -3.20 -8.80 3.05
N ALA A 42 -2.53 -7.85 2.39
CA ALA A 42 -2.32 -7.84 0.95
C ALA A 42 -1.32 -8.92 0.46
N LYS A 43 -0.71 -9.68 1.38
CA LYS A 43 0.35 -10.67 1.11
C LYS A 43 1.49 -10.08 0.27
N LEU A 44 1.71 -8.78 0.44
CA LEU A 44 2.87 -8.09 -0.10
C LEU A 44 4.00 -8.44 0.86
N GLY A 45 4.54 -9.65 0.74
CA GLY A 45 5.73 -10.06 1.50
C GLY A 45 6.79 -8.98 1.39
N HIS A 46 7.66 -8.82 2.40
CA HIS A 46 8.65 -7.76 2.68
C HIS A 46 9.44 -7.10 1.51
N LYS A 47 9.15 -7.39 0.24
CA LYS A 47 9.41 -6.58 -0.97
C LYS A 47 9.51 -5.12 -0.58
N ASN A 48 10.74 -4.63 -0.59
CA ASN A 48 11.17 -3.33 -0.10
C ASN A 48 10.24 -2.18 -0.57
N LEU A 49 9.18 -1.89 0.21
CA LEU A 49 8.28 -0.78 -0.04
C LEU A 49 9.05 0.51 0.24
N HIS A 50 9.56 1.13 -0.81
CA HIS A 50 10.38 2.34 -0.69
C HIS A 50 9.51 3.57 -0.55
N LEU A 51 8.50 3.71 -1.41
CA LEU A 51 7.55 4.82 -1.34
C LEU A 51 6.21 4.32 -0.81
N VAL A 52 5.79 4.93 0.30
CA VAL A 52 4.47 4.72 0.89
C VAL A 52 3.81 6.08 0.98
N ILE A 53 2.64 6.20 0.37
CA ILE A 53 1.84 7.43 0.35
C ILE A 53 0.47 7.09 0.89
N LEU A 54 0.04 7.81 1.93
CA LEU A 54 -1.29 7.73 2.52
C LEU A 54 -2.06 9.01 2.18
N ASN A 55 -3.16 8.92 1.43
CA ASN A 55 -3.99 10.06 1.03
C ASN A 55 -3.19 11.22 0.38
N GLY A 56 -2.16 10.89 -0.41
CA GLY A 56 -1.28 11.87 -1.05
C GLY A 56 -0.12 12.37 -0.17
N THR A 57 -0.04 11.94 1.09
CA THR A 57 1.04 12.30 2.02
C THR A 57 2.07 11.18 2.13
N TYR A 58 3.36 11.50 1.98
CA TYR A 58 4.44 10.54 2.17
C TYR A 58 4.56 10.09 3.64
N VAL A 59 4.74 8.78 3.85
CA VAL A 59 4.93 8.19 5.19
C VAL A 59 6.32 7.57 5.31
N ASP A 60 7.15 8.18 6.16
CA ASP A 60 8.48 7.70 6.54
C ASP A 60 8.43 6.27 7.09
N LYS A 61 9.49 5.49 6.86
CA LYS A 61 9.60 4.09 7.31
C LYS A 61 9.30 3.92 8.80
N ASP A 62 9.84 4.79 9.64
CA ASP A 62 9.74 4.70 11.11
C ASP A 62 8.33 5.04 11.62
N LYS A 63 7.54 5.77 10.84
CA LYS A 63 6.17 6.17 11.21
C LYS A 63 5.12 5.13 10.81
N ARG A 64 5.42 4.26 9.84
CA ARG A 64 4.44 3.32 9.26
C ARG A 64 3.78 2.43 10.32
N ALA A 65 4.54 1.96 11.30
CA ALA A 65 4.03 1.10 12.38
C ALA A 65 3.16 1.85 13.41
N SER A 66 3.28 3.18 13.50
CA SER A 66 2.46 4.02 14.37
C SER A 66 1.30 4.71 13.65
N THR A 67 1.29 4.70 12.30
CA THR A 67 0.22 5.29 11.51
C THR A 67 -0.96 4.33 11.41
N THR A 68 -2.02 4.63 12.15
CA THR A 68 -3.32 3.96 12.04
C THR A 68 -4.06 4.43 10.79
N LEU A 69 -4.72 3.50 10.11
CA LEU A 69 -5.54 3.75 8.93
C LEU A 69 -7.00 3.94 9.33
N SER A 70 -7.73 4.69 8.52
CA SER A 70 -9.15 4.97 8.67
C SER A 70 -9.95 4.47 7.48
N ASP A 71 -11.26 4.35 7.67
CA ASP A 71 -12.18 3.96 6.61
C ASP A 71 -12.12 4.95 5.44
N GLY A 72 -12.01 4.40 4.22
CA GLY A 72 -11.89 5.17 2.97
C GLY A 72 -10.48 5.68 2.65
N ASP A 73 -9.47 5.38 3.48
CA ASP A 73 -8.09 5.76 3.20
C ASP A 73 -7.57 5.14 1.90
N VAL A 74 -6.65 5.86 1.25
CA VAL A 74 -5.96 5.43 0.03
C VAL A 74 -4.47 5.28 0.31
N LEU A 75 -3.99 4.05 0.29
CA LEU A 75 -2.59 3.68 0.48
C LEU A 75 -1.94 3.33 -0.86
N ALA A 76 -0.99 4.14 -1.31
CA ALA A 76 -0.24 3.90 -2.53
C ALA A 76 1.19 3.43 -2.23
N LEU A 77 1.62 2.37 -2.93
CA LEU A 77 2.83 1.61 -2.65
C LEU A 77 3.67 1.47 -3.92
N TRP A 78 4.97 1.81 -3.82
CA TRP A 78 5.95 1.58 -4.88
C TRP A 78 7.10 0.69 -4.41
N PRO A 79 7.62 -0.17 -5.30
CA PRO A 79 8.85 -0.93 -5.07
C PRO A 79 10.08 0.02 -5.06
N PRO A 80 11.28 -0.49 -4.76
CA PRO A 80 12.50 0.28 -4.93
C PRO A 80 12.61 0.71 -6.38
N VAL A 81 12.76 2.02 -6.61
CA VAL A 81 13.18 2.52 -7.91
C VAL A 81 14.66 2.20 -8.02
N VAL A 82 15.00 1.17 -8.79
CA VAL A 82 16.38 0.95 -9.23
C VAL A 82 16.57 1.91 -10.41
N GLY A 83 17.14 3.08 -10.13
CA GLY A 83 17.54 4.01 -11.19
C GLY A 83 18.65 3.35 -12.01
N GLY A 84 18.45 3.32 -13.34
CA GLY A 84 19.51 2.99 -14.30
C GLY A 84 20.44 4.18 -14.51
#